data_AF-F0H652-F1
#
_entry.id   AF-F0H652-F1
#
_cell.length_a   1.000
_cell.length_b   1.000
_cell.length_c   1.000
_cell.angle_alpha   90.00
_cell.angle_beta   90.00
_cell.angle_gamma   90.00
#
_symmetry.space_group_name_H-M   'P 1'
#
loop_
_entity.id
_entity.type
_entity.pdbx_description
1 polymer ?
#
loop_
_entity_poly.entity_id
_entity_poly.type
_entity_poly.pdbx_seq_one_letter_code
_entity_poly.pdbx_strand_id
1 'polypeptide(L)'
;MKVLLFLLMILPFGWCVNSVASAGHILKGNAEDDVKDFLNINDRTSALRFTDGEQIMLPCFSGENNTELYVVYFLGRTEKERSFWDVYNKKGYWKGKDAEQAYRYEKDMERYINARITRYDVFAIALNKEMVKDIKGDEFQPDSNAVYKTYLLTNGKWIQTDSFKVQDAPKDTGEYLMNISGRNNKKFFEVLGDSLVSLPDFSDRVNGSCAAGREDCVLDCLRVDYYLLSSSSLMPVVQLDAAHKLLFKKRKEKSKSEEYIKVYALLSVNDKVTDSVLCYEYYNNSETLSAYEQIYYIDTVQRRIWTVMLTYDEKSVEADAAKKYTIDLGRNCFVQEVDTKNTPADTLNNE
;
A
#
# COMPACT_ATOMS: atom_id res chain seq x y z
N MET A 1 0.11 38.62 3.71
CA MET A 1 -0.39 37.34 4.24
C MET A 1 0.70 36.77 5.11
N LYS A 2 0.54 36.84 6.43
CA LYS A 2 1.48 36.26 7.41
C LYS A 2 1.25 34.76 7.46
N VAL A 3 2.33 34.01 7.35
CA VAL A 3 2.41 32.56 7.24
C VAL A 3 2.29 31.97 8.64
N LEU A 4 1.25 31.17 8.90
CA LEU A 4 1.17 30.35 10.10
C LEU A 4 2.21 29.23 9.95
N LEU A 5 3.41 29.42 10.51
CA LEU A 5 4.47 28.43 10.41
C LEU A 5 4.12 27.26 11.33
N PHE A 6 3.71 26.14 10.74
CA PHE A 6 3.59 24.84 11.41
C PHE A 6 4.99 24.33 11.80
N LEU A 7 5.53 24.90 12.88
CA LEU A 7 6.67 24.39 13.63
C LEU A 7 6.12 23.30 14.56
N LEU A 8 5.87 22.13 13.99
CA LEU A 8 5.64 20.93 14.79
C LEU A 8 6.99 20.54 15.40
N MET A 9 7.22 21.10 16.59
CA MET A 9 8.19 20.63 17.56
C MET A 9 7.90 19.16 17.86
N ILE A 10 8.67 18.27 17.26
CA ILE A 10 9.04 17.01 17.91
C ILE A 10 10.50 17.23 18.35
N LEU A 11 10.68 17.49 19.65
CA LEU A 11 11.90 17.54 20.49
C LEU A 11 12.11 18.88 21.24
N PRO A 12 12.56 18.83 22.53
CA PRO A 12 12.75 20.00 23.37
C PRO A 12 14.14 20.60 23.09
N PHE A 13 14.25 21.89 22.79
CA PHE A 13 15.35 22.78 23.23
C PHE A 13 15.07 24.17 22.66
N GLY A 14 15.05 25.17 23.54
CA GLY A 14 14.62 26.53 23.19
C GLY A 14 15.64 27.33 22.39
N TRP A 15 15.13 28.28 21.61
CA TRP A 15 15.60 29.66 21.58
C TRP A 15 14.66 30.56 20.76
N CYS A 16 14.48 31.78 21.27
CA CYS A 16 13.56 32.81 20.83
C CYS A 16 13.89 33.40 19.46
N VAL A 17 12.87 33.82 18.69
CA VAL A 17 12.89 35.11 17.94
C VAL A 17 11.46 35.68 17.82
N ASN A 18 11.35 37.00 17.98
CA ASN A 18 10.13 37.84 18.04
C ASN A 18 9.39 38.03 16.69
N SER A 19 8.05 38.22 16.70
CA SER A 19 7.37 39.49 16.29
C SER A 19 5.85 39.40 16.00
N VAL A 20 5.07 40.17 16.79
CA VAL A 20 3.90 41.05 16.50
C VAL A 20 2.66 40.55 15.72
N ALA A 21 1.52 40.68 16.41
CA ALA A 21 0.13 40.40 16.08
C ALA A 21 -0.50 41.13 14.86
N SER A 22 -1.63 40.60 14.37
CA SER A 22 -2.87 41.35 14.13
C SER A 22 -4.06 40.39 14.02
N ALA A 23 -5.08 40.65 14.84
CA ALA A 23 -6.39 39.99 14.81
C ALA A 23 -7.28 40.56 13.67
N GLY A 24 -8.29 39.80 13.24
CA GLY A 24 -9.31 40.27 12.30
C GLY A 24 -10.36 39.22 11.87
N HIS A 25 -11.38 39.06 12.71
CA HIS A 25 -12.82 38.77 12.47
C HIS A 25 -13.36 37.80 11.38
N ILE A 26 -14.34 37.03 11.85
CA ILE A 26 -15.23 36.00 11.27
C ILE A 26 -16.36 36.60 10.39
N LEU A 27 -16.78 35.93 9.30
CA LEU A 27 -18.16 35.39 9.06
C LEU A 27 -18.53 35.03 7.60
N LYS A 28 -19.03 33.78 7.47
CA LYS A 28 -20.16 33.23 6.67
C LYS A 28 -20.12 33.13 5.13
N GLY A 29 -20.40 31.91 4.64
CA GLY A 29 -21.28 31.71 3.48
C GLY A 29 -21.09 30.42 2.65
N ASN A 30 -21.88 29.38 2.96
CA ASN A 30 -22.47 28.33 2.11
C ASN A 30 -21.63 27.39 1.22
N ALA A 31 -21.68 26.11 1.61
CA ALA A 31 -22.11 24.94 0.83
C ALA A 31 -21.43 24.63 -0.51
N GLU A 32 -20.36 23.84 -0.43
CA GLU A 32 -20.23 22.62 -1.24
C GLU A 32 -20.06 21.47 -0.24
N ASP A 33 -20.57 20.27 -0.56
CA ASP A 33 -20.21 19.05 0.17
C ASP A 33 -18.68 18.97 0.15
N ASP A 34 -18.05 19.36 1.25
CA ASP A 34 -16.60 19.55 1.37
C ASP A 34 -15.96 18.16 1.33
N VAL A 35 -15.72 17.65 0.13
CA VAL A 35 -15.01 16.40 -0.09
C VAL A 35 -13.63 16.62 0.49
N LYS A 36 -13.43 16.15 1.71
CA LYS A 36 -12.16 16.18 2.42
C LYS A 36 -11.05 15.70 1.47
N ASP A 37 -10.22 16.62 1.03
CA ASP A 37 -9.08 16.34 0.15
C ASP A 37 -7.81 17.03 0.67
N PHE A 38 -6.99 16.29 1.40
CA PHE A 38 -5.73 16.82 1.92
C PHE A 38 -4.65 17.04 0.84
N LEU A 39 -4.85 16.57 -0.40
CA LEU A 39 -3.93 16.82 -1.53
C LEU A 39 -4.28 18.09 -2.33
N ASN A 40 -5.35 18.80 -1.97
CA ASN A 40 -5.72 20.05 -2.62
C ASN A 40 -4.57 21.07 -2.56
N ILE A 41 -4.09 21.48 -3.73
CA ILE A 41 -2.93 22.37 -3.85
C ILE A 41 -3.21 23.77 -3.30
N ASN A 42 -4.47 24.20 -3.29
CA ASN A 42 -4.86 25.52 -2.78
C ASN A 42 -4.81 25.59 -1.25
N ASP A 43 -4.93 24.44 -0.58
CA ASP A 43 -4.92 24.33 0.88
C ASP A 43 -3.50 24.10 1.43
N ARG A 44 -2.49 23.98 0.55
CA ARG A 44 -1.12 23.70 0.94
C ARG A 44 -0.42 24.94 1.48
N THR A 45 0.17 24.83 2.66
CA THR A 45 0.84 25.93 3.36
C THR A 45 2.36 25.82 3.40
N SER A 46 2.94 24.67 3.00
CA SER A 46 4.40 24.49 2.91
C SER A 46 4.84 23.81 1.62
N ALA A 47 6.09 24.04 1.23
CA ALA A 47 6.77 23.19 0.26
C ALA A 47 6.95 21.76 0.81
N LEU A 48 7.36 20.84 -0.07
CA LEU A 48 7.62 19.45 0.29
C LEU A 48 8.98 19.41 1.01
N ARG A 49 8.98 18.85 2.21
CA ARG A 49 10.15 18.72 3.09
C ARG A 49 10.27 17.29 3.60
N PHE A 50 11.23 17.03 4.47
CA PHE A 50 11.37 15.75 5.15
C PHE A 50 11.08 15.88 6.64
N THR A 51 10.65 14.79 7.27
CA THR A 51 10.71 14.66 8.73
C THR A 51 12.17 14.70 9.20
N ASP A 52 12.39 15.28 10.38
CA ASP A 52 13.72 15.46 10.97
C ASP A 52 13.82 14.67 12.28
N GLY A 53 14.99 14.11 12.57
CA GLY A 53 15.27 13.35 13.79
C GLY A 53 14.61 11.97 13.92
N GLU A 54 13.92 11.49 12.88
CA GLU A 54 13.22 10.19 12.86
C GLU A 54 14.05 9.08 12.19
N GLN A 55 13.81 7.82 12.55
CA GLN A 55 14.51 6.66 11.98
C GLN A 55 14.13 6.46 10.50
N ILE A 56 12.89 6.79 10.13
CA ILE A 56 12.41 6.74 8.75
C ILE A 56 12.12 8.16 8.29
N MET A 57 12.98 8.67 7.41
CA MET A 57 12.79 9.99 6.82
C MET A 57 11.64 9.97 5.80
N LEU A 58 10.59 10.75 6.08
CA LEU A 58 9.39 10.81 5.24
C LEU A 58 9.29 12.14 4.51
N PRO A 59 9.09 12.14 3.18
CA PRO A 59 8.61 13.33 2.50
C PRO A 59 7.25 13.73 3.06
N CYS A 60 7.06 15.03 3.31
CA CYS A 60 5.81 15.56 3.83
C CYS A 60 5.58 17.03 3.45
N PHE A 61 4.33 17.49 3.53
CA PHE A 61 3.98 18.91 3.45
C PHE A 61 2.84 19.23 4.42
N SER A 62 2.75 20.49 4.84
CA SER A 62 1.68 21.01 5.67
C SER A 62 0.59 21.68 4.83
N GLY A 63 -0.64 21.61 5.31
CA GLY A 63 -1.79 22.27 4.72
C GLY A 63 -2.82 22.69 5.76
N GLU A 64 -3.75 23.52 5.31
CA GLU A 64 -4.79 24.12 6.12
C GLU A 64 -6.03 24.31 5.24
N ASN A 65 -7.14 23.66 5.60
CA ASN A 65 -8.45 23.90 4.98
C ASN A 65 -9.33 24.68 5.96
N ASN A 66 -10.63 24.86 5.66
CA ASN A 66 -11.53 25.65 6.51
C ASN A 66 -11.65 25.13 7.96
N THR A 67 -11.52 23.82 8.18
CA THR A 67 -11.83 23.17 9.47
C THR A 67 -10.64 22.51 10.14
N GLU A 68 -9.57 22.22 9.40
CA GLU A 68 -8.46 21.41 9.87
C GLU A 68 -7.10 22.01 9.51
N LEU A 69 -6.15 21.77 10.41
CA LEU A 69 -4.71 21.92 10.21
C LEU A 69 -4.12 20.52 10.03
N TYR A 70 -3.28 20.29 9.02
CA TYR A 70 -2.82 18.95 8.72
C TYR A 70 -1.41 18.88 8.13
N VAL A 71 -0.82 17.68 8.22
CA VAL A 71 0.41 17.31 7.51
C VAL A 71 0.14 16.04 6.70
N VAL A 72 0.53 16.08 5.42
CA VAL A 72 0.49 14.93 4.51
C VAL A 72 1.87 14.27 4.48
N TYR A 73 1.91 12.95 4.64
CA TYR A 73 3.11 12.13 4.65
C TYR A 73 3.09 11.11 3.52
N PHE A 74 4.25 10.88 2.91
CA PHE A 74 4.42 9.89 1.83
C PHE A 74 5.28 8.72 2.32
N LEU A 75 4.65 7.63 2.73
CA LEU A 75 5.34 6.44 3.21
C LEU A 75 5.59 5.46 2.06
N GLY A 76 6.86 5.15 1.77
CA GLY A 76 7.19 4.15 0.76
C GLY A 76 6.64 2.77 1.12
N ARG A 77 5.86 2.14 0.22
CA ARG A 77 5.30 0.79 0.42
C ARG A 77 6.35 -0.31 0.57
N THR A 78 7.57 0.00 0.13
CA THR A 78 8.68 -0.93 -0.06
C THR A 78 9.91 -0.39 0.67
N GLU A 79 10.76 -1.26 1.19
CA GLU A 79 12.00 -0.85 1.85
C GLU A 79 12.90 -0.04 0.92
N LYS A 80 12.90 -0.37 -0.37
CA LYS A 80 13.63 0.39 -1.39
C LYS A 80 13.11 1.83 -1.49
N GLU A 81 11.80 2.03 -1.49
CA GLU A 81 11.18 3.35 -1.57
C GLU A 81 11.34 4.14 -0.27
N ARG A 82 11.39 3.47 0.90
CA ARG A 82 11.71 4.11 2.18
C ARG A 82 13.17 4.54 2.25
N SER A 83 14.10 3.61 1.99
CA SER A 83 15.54 3.89 1.99
C SER A 83 15.98 4.82 0.86
N PHE A 84 15.16 5.05 -0.16
CA PHE A 84 15.47 5.99 -1.24
C PHE A 84 15.65 7.41 -0.70
N TRP A 85 14.89 7.80 0.33
CA TRP A 85 14.93 9.14 0.91
C TRP A 85 15.95 9.31 2.03
N ASP A 86 16.59 8.21 2.47
CA ASP A 86 17.61 8.23 3.50
C ASP A 86 18.85 9.01 3.04
N VAL A 87 19.21 10.05 3.81
CA VAL A 87 20.38 10.91 3.56
C VAL A 87 21.70 10.14 3.60
N TYR A 88 21.76 9.02 4.32
CA TYR A 88 22.93 8.16 4.40
C TYR A 88 23.00 7.12 3.27
N ASN A 89 21.93 6.96 2.49
CA ASN A 89 21.91 6.05 1.36
C ASN A 89 22.64 6.65 0.14
N LYS A 90 23.89 6.23 -0.07
CA LYS A 90 24.74 6.66 -1.20
C LYS A 90 24.22 6.24 -2.59
N LYS A 91 23.14 5.46 -2.66
CA LYS A 91 22.46 5.05 -3.90
C LYS A 91 21.03 5.63 -4.01
N GLY A 92 20.60 6.42 -3.03
CA GLY A 92 19.26 7.02 -2.95
C GLY A 92 19.15 8.38 -3.62
N TYR A 93 18.08 9.11 -3.27
CA TYR A 93 17.78 10.45 -3.75
C TYR A 93 18.94 11.42 -3.55
N TRP A 94 19.62 11.30 -2.42
CA TRP A 94 20.69 12.20 -1.99
C TRP A 94 22.05 11.92 -2.63
N LYS A 95 22.16 10.93 -3.52
CA LYS A 95 23.41 10.67 -4.24
C LYS A 95 23.86 11.93 -5.01
N GLY A 96 25.01 12.48 -4.60
CA GLY A 96 25.59 13.68 -5.19
C GLY A 96 24.86 14.99 -4.85
N LYS A 97 23.99 14.98 -3.82
CA LYS A 97 23.28 16.17 -3.32
C LYS A 97 23.74 16.49 -1.90
N ASP A 98 23.65 17.77 -1.54
CA ASP A 98 23.88 18.24 -0.18
C ASP A 98 22.55 18.23 0.59
N ALA A 99 22.41 17.32 1.56
CA ALA A 99 21.20 17.19 2.37
C ALA A 99 20.95 18.42 3.25
N GLU A 100 21.99 19.17 3.63
CA GLU A 100 21.85 20.41 4.41
C GLU A 100 21.23 21.54 3.56
N GLN A 101 21.19 21.37 2.23
CA GLN A 101 20.57 22.30 1.29
C GLN A 101 19.29 21.73 0.66
N ALA A 102 18.55 20.91 1.42
CA ALA A 102 17.30 20.28 0.99
C ALA A 102 16.32 21.24 0.27
N TYR A 103 16.23 22.49 0.73
CA TYR A 103 15.37 23.53 0.15
C TYR A 103 15.63 23.79 -1.35
N ARG A 104 16.83 23.49 -1.86
CA ARG A 104 17.16 23.64 -3.28
C ARG A 104 16.51 22.59 -4.18
N TYR A 105 16.06 21.49 -3.59
CA TYR A 105 15.59 20.31 -4.31
C TYR A 105 14.08 20.08 -4.19
N GLU A 106 13.34 20.97 -3.53
CA GLU A 106 11.90 20.83 -3.25
C GLU A 106 11.06 20.52 -4.50
N LYS A 107 11.31 21.23 -5.61
CA LYS A 107 10.61 21.00 -6.90
C LYS A 107 10.93 19.63 -7.51
N ASP A 108 12.17 19.17 -7.36
CA ASP A 108 12.59 17.87 -7.88
C ASP A 108 12.01 16.73 -7.04
N MET A 109 11.95 16.90 -5.71
CA MET A 109 11.29 15.96 -4.82
C MET A 109 9.80 15.83 -5.15
N GLU A 110 9.12 16.96 -5.33
CA GLU A 110 7.69 16.99 -5.68
C GLU A 110 7.44 16.30 -7.03
N ARG A 111 8.26 16.59 -8.04
CA ARG A 111 8.20 15.89 -9.33
C ARG A 111 8.39 14.39 -9.17
N TYR A 112 9.32 13.96 -8.30
CA TYR A 112 9.58 12.54 -8.07
C TYR A 112 8.39 11.82 -7.43
N ILE A 113 7.80 12.42 -6.40
CA ILE A 113 6.63 11.87 -5.70
C ILE A 113 5.43 11.83 -6.63
N ASN A 114 5.09 12.93 -7.30
CA ASN A 114 3.92 12.98 -8.18
C ASN A 114 4.00 11.93 -9.30
N ALA A 115 5.18 11.73 -9.88
CA ALA A 115 5.39 10.70 -10.91
C ALA A 115 5.28 9.25 -10.39
N ARG A 116 5.31 9.03 -9.07
CA ARG A 116 5.39 7.71 -8.43
C ARG A 116 4.43 7.57 -7.25
N ILE A 117 3.39 8.39 -7.17
CA ILE A 117 2.52 8.48 -5.98
C ILE A 117 1.88 7.13 -5.63
N THR A 118 1.63 6.28 -6.64
CA THR A 118 1.12 4.91 -6.47
C THR A 118 2.06 3.95 -5.73
N ARG A 119 3.35 4.32 -5.54
CA ARG A 119 4.34 3.57 -4.77
C ARG A 119 4.37 3.95 -3.28
N TYR A 120 3.55 4.93 -2.89
CA TYR A 120 3.48 5.44 -1.53
C TYR A 120 2.10 5.18 -0.94
N ASP A 121 2.08 4.88 0.35
CA ASP A 121 0.90 5.06 1.18
C ASP A 121 0.87 6.54 1.61
N VAL A 122 -0.21 7.23 1.26
CA VAL A 122 -0.35 8.68 1.51
C VAL A 122 -1.24 8.87 2.73
N PHE A 123 -0.65 9.42 3.78
CA PHE A 123 -1.34 9.68 5.05
C PHE A 123 -1.55 11.17 5.27
N ALA A 124 -2.61 11.53 5.97
CA ALA A 124 -2.80 12.87 6.52
C ALA A 124 -3.04 12.75 8.03
N ILE A 125 -2.28 13.50 8.82
CA ILE A 125 -2.55 13.66 10.25
C ILE A 125 -3.12 15.06 10.44
N ALA A 126 -4.36 15.14 10.91
CA ALA A 126 -5.12 16.38 10.98
C ALA A 126 -5.62 16.68 12.40
N LEU A 127 -5.66 17.97 12.73
CA LEU A 127 -6.24 18.53 13.95
C LEU A 127 -7.36 19.49 13.56
N ASN A 128 -8.52 19.35 14.21
CA ASN A 128 -9.62 20.29 14.02
C ASN A 128 -9.25 21.65 14.66
N LYS A 129 -9.42 22.74 13.90
CA LYS A 129 -9.11 24.10 14.34
C LYS A 129 -9.91 24.55 15.57
N GLU A 130 -11.11 24.04 15.77
CA GLU A 130 -11.91 24.30 16.97
C GLU A 130 -11.24 23.77 18.25
N MET A 131 -10.32 22.81 18.12
CA MET A 131 -9.54 22.26 19.22
C MET A 131 -8.24 23.03 19.47
N VAL A 132 -8.01 24.14 18.78
CA VAL A 132 -6.85 25.02 18.99
C VAL A 132 -7.26 26.19 19.88
N LYS A 133 -6.59 26.35 21.01
CA LYS A 133 -6.73 27.49 21.92
C LYS A 133 -5.60 28.49 21.70
N ASP A 134 -5.91 29.76 21.92
CA ASP A 134 -4.97 30.88 21.97
C ASP A 134 -3.92 30.91 20.85
N ILE A 135 -4.28 31.51 19.72
CA ILE A 135 -3.31 31.84 18.66
C ILE A 135 -2.52 33.07 19.13
N LYS A 136 -1.26 32.87 19.52
CA LYS A 136 -0.33 33.96 19.89
C LYS A 136 0.79 34.04 18.86
N GLY A 137 0.57 34.83 17.82
CA GLY A 137 1.53 34.94 16.72
C GLY A 137 1.56 33.65 15.89
N ASP A 138 2.73 33.04 15.75
CA ASP A 138 2.93 31.80 14.98
C ASP A 138 2.81 30.54 15.86
N GLU A 139 2.56 30.71 17.17
CA GLU A 139 2.36 29.61 18.10
C GLU A 139 0.87 29.41 18.38
N PHE A 140 0.45 28.15 18.37
CA PHE A 140 -0.89 27.75 18.78
C PHE A 140 -0.80 26.65 19.84
N GLN A 141 -1.69 26.71 20.82
CA GLN A 141 -1.74 25.70 21.87
C GLN A 141 -3.00 24.84 21.69
N PRO A 142 -2.87 23.55 21.33
CA PRO A 142 -4.02 22.67 21.27
C PRO A 142 -4.69 22.54 22.65
N ASP A 143 -6.00 22.34 22.65
CA ASP A 143 -6.75 21.97 23.85
C ASP A 143 -6.11 20.73 24.51
N SER A 144 -6.12 20.68 25.83
CA SER A 144 -5.82 19.47 26.62
C SER A 144 -6.50 18.19 26.11
N ASN A 145 -7.68 18.32 25.50
CA ASN A 145 -8.44 17.22 24.91
C ASN A 145 -8.34 17.14 23.38
N ALA A 146 -7.42 17.90 22.76
CA ALA A 146 -7.20 17.86 21.33
C ALA A 146 -6.75 16.48 20.87
N VAL A 147 -7.32 16.05 19.75
CA VAL A 147 -7.08 14.73 19.16
C VAL A 147 -6.63 14.92 17.72
N TYR A 148 -5.47 14.37 17.39
CA TYR A 148 -5.06 14.16 16.01
C TYR A 148 -5.80 12.96 15.44
N LYS A 149 -6.30 13.13 14.22
CA LYS A 149 -6.91 12.06 13.43
C LYS A 149 -6.00 11.72 12.27
N THR A 150 -5.73 10.44 12.09
CA THR A 150 -4.90 9.92 11.01
C THR A 150 -5.79 9.35 9.92
N TYR A 151 -5.61 9.81 8.69
CA TYR A 151 -6.33 9.38 7.50
C TYR A 151 -5.36 8.73 6.51
N LEU A 152 -5.81 7.68 5.83
CA LEU A 152 -5.11 7.03 4.73
C LEU A 152 -5.90 7.23 3.44
N LEU A 153 -5.22 7.68 2.39
CA LEU A 153 -5.81 7.78 1.05
C LEU A 153 -5.91 6.39 0.42
N THR A 154 -7.14 5.90 0.24
CA THR A 154 -7.45 4.60 -0.37
C THR A 154 -8.46 4.78 -1.49
N ASN A 155 -8.13 4.34 -2.71
CA ASN A 155 -9.02 4.42 -3.89
C ASN A 155 -9.63 5.83 -4.08
N GLY A 156 -8.83 6.88 -3.90
CA GLY A 156 -9.26 8.28 -4.03
C GLY A 156 -10.11 8.81 -2.88
N LYS A 157 -10.27 8.06 -1.78
CA LYS A 157 -11.02 8.47 -0.59
C LYS A 157 -10.14 8.47 0.65
N TRP A 158 -10.31 9.47 1.50
CA TRP A 158 -9.63 9.55 2.78
C TRP A 158 -10.40 8.78 3.86
N ILE A 159 -9.77 7.75 4.42
CA ILE A 159 -10.36 6.89 5.45
C ILE A 159 -9.62 7.16 6.77
N GLN A 160 -10.35 7.55 7.82
CA GLN A 160 -9.77 7.67 9.15
C GLN A 160 -9.35 6.27 9.63
N THR A 161 -8.07 6.07 9.89
CA THR A 161 -7.50 4.77 10.26
C THR A 161 -7.00 4.72 11.70
N ASP A 162 -6.78 5.87 12.33
CA ASP A 162 -6.34 5.95 13.72
C ASP A 162 -6.59 7.36 14.31
N SER A 163 -6.40 7.51 15.61
CA SER A 163 -6.41 8.80 16.30
C SER A 163 -5.67 8.75 17.64
N PHE A 164 -5.02 9.84 18.01
CA PHE A 164 -4.30 9.95 19.29
C PHE A 164 -4.43 11.35 19.87
N LYS A 165 -4.36 11.46 21.21
CA LYS A 165 -4.32 12.77 21.87
C LYS A 165 -2.99 13.44 21.58
N VAL A 166 -2.98 14.77 21.51
CA VAL A 166 -1.74 15.53 21.24
C VAL A 166 -0.60 15.18 22.20
N GLN A 167 -0.91 14.97 23.49
CA GLN A 167 0.06 14.59 24.52
C GLN A 167 0.66 13.18 24.33
N ASP A 168 -0.04 12.33 23.58
CA ASP A 168 0.33 10.94 23.29
C ASP A 168 0.90 10.83 21.86
N ALA A 169 1.36 11.95 21.27
CA ALA A 169 1.89 11.97 19.92
C ALA A 169 3.09 11.01 19.76
N PRO A 170 3.13 10.25 18.65
CA PRO A 170 4.23 9.32 18.41
C PRO A 170 5.55 10.06 18.32
N LYS A 171 6.60 9.46 18.89
CA LYS A 171 7.97 10.02 18.84
C LYS A 171 8.63 9.83 17.47
N ASP A 172 8.21 8.81 16.73
CA ASP A 172 8.67 8.52 15.37
C ASP A 172 7.43 8.35 14.48
N THR A 173 7.18 9.33 13.61
CA THR A 173 6.02 9.33 12.72
C THR A 173 6.14 8.21 11.68
N GLY A 174 7.36 7.95 11.19
CA GLY A 174 7.65 6.86 10.26
C GLY A 174 7.28 5.49 10.79
N GLU A 175 7.70 5.16 12.01
CA GLU A 175 7.36 3.91 12.68
C GLU A 175 5.86 3.83 12.98
N TYR A 176 5.25 4.93 13.43
CA TYR A 176 3.82 5.01 13.66
C TYR A 176 3.00 4.70 12.39
N LEU A 177 3.31 5.37 11.26
CA LEU A 177 2.63 5.15 9.99
C LEU A 177 2.94 3.77 9.41
N MET A 178 4.15 3.24 9.59
CA MET A 178 4.50 1.86 9.25
C MET A 178 3.70 0.85 10.06
N ASN A 179 3.41 1.13 11.33
CA ASN A 179 2.57 0.28 12.17
C ASN A 179 1.11 0.35 11.75
N ILE A 180 0.60 1.52 11.39
CA ILE A 180 -0.76 1.67 10.84
C ILE A 180 -0.89 0.95 9.51
N SER A 181 0.08 1.15 8.60
CA SER A 181 0.15 0.41 7.34
C SER A 181 0.26 -1.08 7.64
N GLY A 182 1.18 -1.51 8.50
CA GLY A 182 1.47 -2.91 8.80
C GLY A 182 0.37 -3.70 9.52
N ARG A 183 -0.43 -3.07 10.40
CA ARG A 183 -1.45 -3.76 11.23
C ARG A 183 -2.62 -4.33 10.42
N ASN A 184 -2.95 -3.71 9.28
CA ASN A 184 -3.96 -4.23 8.35
C ASN A 184 -3.37 -4.60 6.99
N ASN A 185 -2.31 -3.92 6.54
CA ASN A 185 -1.75 -4.17 5.22
C ASN A 185 -0.85 -5.40 5.13
N LYS A 186 -0.16 -5.85 6.19
CA LYS A 186 0.72 -7.02 6.06
C LYS A 186 -0.10 -8.27 5.69
N LYS A 187 -1.15 -8.55 6.47
CA LYS A 187 -2.07 -9.66 6.20
C LYS A 187 -2.86 -9.45 4.90
N PHE A 188 -3.20 -8.21 4.56
CA PHE A 188 -3.88 -7.87 3.31
C PHE A 188 -2.98 -8.08 2.09
N PHE A 189 -1.74 -7.61 2.10
CA PHE A 189 -0.77 -7.81 1.02
C PHE A 189 -0.38 -9.28 0.89
N GLU A 190 -0.21 -10.01 1.99
CA GLU A 190 -0.03 -11.47 1.96
C GLU A 190 -1.21 -12.15 1.22
N VAL A 191 -2.45 -11.72 1.49
CA VAL A 191 -3.66 -12.26 0.84
C VAL A 191 -3.81 -11.87 -0.62
N LEU A 192 -3.19 -10.77 -1.06
CA LEU A 192 -3.12 -10.43 -2.48
C LEU A 192 -1.96 -11.13 -3.19
N GLY A 193 -1.07 -11.80 -2.47
CA GLY A 193 0.09 -12.49 -3.03
C GLY A 193 1.23 -11.55 -3.42
N ASP A 194 2.23 -12.10 -4.10
CA ASP A 194 3.45 -11.39 -4.47
C ASP A 194 3.43 -10.91 -5.92
N SER A 195 3.64 -9.61 -6.11
CA SER A 195 3.66 -8.97 -7.43
C SER A 195 4.67 -9.56 -8.42
N LEU A 196 5.72 -10.27 -7.96
CA LEU A 196 6.66 -10.96 -8.85
C LEU A 196 5.95 -11.93 -9.80
N VAL A 197 4.86 -12.57 -9.34
CA VAL A 197 4.04 -13.50 -10.15
C VAL A 197 3.40 -12.83 -11.37
N SER A 198 3.22 -11.50 -11.34
CA SER A 198 2.66 -10.74 -12.46
C SER A 198 3.65 -10.40 -13.56
N LEU A 199 4.95 -10.63 -13.34
CA LEU A 199 5.97 -10.32 -14.33
C LEU A 199 5.80 -11.21 -15.56
N PRO A 200 5.87 -10.64 -16.79
CA PRO A 200 5.68 -11.42 -18.02
C PRO A 200 6.64 -12.61 -18.17
N ASP A 201 7.84 -12.50 -17.59
CA ASP A 201 8.92 -13.49 -17.65
C ASP A 201 9.06 -14.29 -16.35
N PHE A 202 8.07 -14.25 -15.44
CA PHE A 202 8.14 -14.95 -14.16
C PHE A 202 8.35 -16.47 -14.34
N SER A 203 7.54 -17.11 -15.18
CA SER A 203 7.66 -18.55 -15.44
C SER A 203 9.02 -18.91 -16.05
N ASP A 204 9.50 -18.13 -17.02
CA ASP A 204 10.82 -18.32 -17.63
C ASP A 204 11.95 -18.19 -16.61
N ARG A 205 11.82 -17.25 -15.66
CA ARG A 205 12.77 -17.09 -14.57
C ARG A 205 12.76 -18.27 -13.61
N VAL A 206 11.60 -18.82 -13.26
CA VAL A 206 11.52 -20.04 -12.43
C VAL A 206 12.24 -21.18 -13.13
N ASN A 207 11.86 -21.45 -14.39
CA ASN A 207 12.44 -22.52 -15.20
C ASN A 207 13.95 -22.33 -15.42
N GLY A 208 14.42 -21.09 -15.49
CA GLY A 208 15.83 -20.76 -15.69
C GLY A 208 16.69 -20.73 -14.43
N SER A 209 16.12 -20.62 -13.23
CA SER A 209 16.85 -20.39 -11.98
C SER A 209 16.64 -21.45 -10.88
N CYS A 210 15.52 -22.16 -10.87
CA CYS A 210 15.13 -23.03 -9.74
C CYS A 210 15.51 -24.51 -9.95
N ALA A 211 16.78 -24.74 -10.32
CA ALA A 211 17.37 -26.09 -10.39
C ALA A 211 18.26 -26.37 -9.17
N ALA A 212 18.36 -27.64 -8.77
CA ALA A 212 19.15 -28.07 -7.62
C ALA A 212 20.61 -27.57 -7.71
N GLY A 213 21.10 -26.98 -6.62
CA GLY A 213 22.45 -26.44 -6.51
C GLY A 213 22.64 -25.02 -7.04
N ARG A 214 21.57 -24.33 -7.46
CA ARG A 214 21.59 -22.90 -7.74
C ARG A 214 21.21 -22.09 -6.51
N GLU A 215 21.90 -20.98 -6.28
CA GLU A 215 21.69 -20.07 -5.14
C GLU A 215 20.77 -18.88 -5.47
N ASP A 216 20.23 -18.83 -6.69
CA ASP A 216 19.50 -17.68 -7.23
C ASP A 216 18.08 -18.00 -7.72
N CYS A 217 17.43 -19.02 -7.15
CA CYS A 217 16.06 -19.37 -7.51
C CYS A 217 15.12 -18.18 -7.24
N VAL A 218 14.36 -17.78 -8.27
CA VAL A 218 13.45 -16.63 -8.17
C VAL A 218 12.35 -16.82 -7.12
N LEU A 219 12.01 -18.05 -6.77
CA LEU A 219 11.02 -18.34 -5.72
C LEU A 219 11.52 -17.92 -4.33
N ASP A 220 12.84 -17.92 -4.08
CA ASP A 220 13.43 -17.43 -2.84
C ASP A 220 13.27 -15.92 -2.66
N CYS A 221 12.92 -15.21 -3.74
CA CYS A 221 12.64 -13.76 -3.71
C CYS A 221 11.18 -13.44 -3.34
N LEU A 222 10.29 -14.44 -3.24
CA LEU A 222 8.91 -14.24 -2.86
C LEU A 222 8.82 -13.81 -1.39
N ARG A 223 8.01 -12.78 -1.12
CA ARG A 223 7.77 -12.27 0.23
C ARG A 223 6.61 -12.96 0.94
N VAL A 224 5.79 -13.68 0.19
CA VAL A 224 4.59 -14.37 0.66
C VAL A 224 4.86 -15.86 0.74
N ASP A 225 4.71 -16.43 1.94
CA ASP A 225 4.63 -17.88 2.14
C ASP A 225 3.16 -18.31 1.94
N TYR A 226 2.86 -18.78 0.72
CA TYR A 226 1.49 -19.12 0.35
C TYR A 226 0.95 -20.35 1.11
N TYR A 227 1.80 -21.31 1.46
CA TYR A 227 1.41 -22.46 2.27
C TYR A 227 1.04 -22.05 3.69
N LEU A 228 1.85 -21.21 4.33
CA LEU A 228 1.57 -20.71 5.68
C LEU A 228 0.33 -19.82 5.71
N LEU A 229 0.20 -18.93 4.72
CA LEU A 229 -0.97 -18.09 4.54
C LEU A 229 -2.24 -18.92 4.40
N SER A 230 -2.23 -19.90 3.49
CA SER A 230 -3.38 -20.78 3.26
C SER A 230 -3.64 -21.70 4.45
N SER A 231 -2.65 -21.96 5.30
CA SER A 231 -2.84 -22.69 6.55
C SER A 231 -3.51 -21.87 7.67
N SER A 232 -3.55 -20.53 7.57
CA SER A 232 -4.18 -19.63 8.55
C SER A 232 -5.72 -19.77 8.62
N SER A 233 -6.32 -19.54 9.79
CA SER A 233 -7.76 -19.75 10.04
C SER A 233 -8.67 -18.64 9.50
N LEU A 234 -8.14 -17.44 9.27
CA LEU A 234 -8.93 -16.25 8.92
C LEU A 234 -8.36 -15.58 7.66
N MET A 235 -9.15 -15.59 6.60
CA MET A 235 -8.90 -14.80 5.39
C MET A 235 -9.70 -13.50 5.41
N PRO A 236 -9.11 -12.35 5.05
CA PRO A 236 -9.79 -11.07 5.05
C PRO A 236 -10.79 -10.94 3.89
N VAL A 237 -11.62 -9.92 3.98
CA VAL A 237 -12.51 -9.47 2.90
C VAL A 237 -11.88 -8.26 2.23
N VAL A 238 -11.82 -8.25 0.90
CA VAL A 238 -11.22 -7.16 0.13
C VAL A 238 -12.32 -6.39 -0.59
N GLN A 239 -12.51 -5.11 -0.25
CA GLN A 239 -13.46 -4.25 -0.94
C GLN A 239 -12.89 -3.76 -2.27
N LEU A 240 -13.66 -3.89 -3.35
CA LEU A 240 -13.30 -3.39 -4.68
C LEU A 240 -13.96 -2.05 -4.96
N ASP A 241 -15.24 -1.90 -4.61
CA ASP A 241 -15.98 -0.65 -4.61
C ASP A 241 -17.13 -0.68 -3.58
N ALA A 242 -18.15 0.16 -3.74
CA ALA A 242 -19.29 0.22 -2.81
C ALA A 242 -20.18 -1.05 -2.83
N ALA A 243 -20.25 -1.76 -3.96
CA ALA A 243 -21.10 -2.92 -4.16
C ALA A 243 -20.32 -4.25 -4.24
N HIS A 244 -19.05 -4.20 -4.66
CA HIS A 244 -18.23 -5.37 -4.99
C HIS A 244 -17.15 -5.64 -3.96
N LYS A 245 -16.99 -6.92 -3.59
CA LYS A 245 -15.92 -7.40 -2.73
C LYS A 245 -15.41 -8.77 -3.15
N LEU A 246 -14.14 -9.06 -2.84
CA LEU A 246 -13.57 -10.39 -2.87
C LEU A 246 -13.65 -11.04 -1.49
N LEU A 247 -14.14 -12.27 -1.47
CA LEU A 247 -14.12 -13.17 -0.33
C LEU A 247 -13.20 -14.35 -0.65
N PHE A 248 -12.52 -14.91 0.33
CA PHE A 248 -11.66 -16.07 0.11
C PHE A 248 -12.23 -17.29 0.82
N LYS A 249 -12.50 -18.35 0.04
CA LYS A 249 -13.01 -19.62 0.57
C LYS A 249 -11.96 -20.70 0.44
N LYS A 250 -11.54 -21.22 1.60
CA LYS A 250 -10.57 -22.29 1.71
C LYS A 250 -11.23 -23.67 1.81
N ARG A 251 -10.61 -24.67 1.20
CA ARG A 251 -10.84 -26.10 1.46
C ARG A 251 -9.50 -26.77 1.74
N LYS A 252 -9.45 -27.64 2.75
CA LYS A 252 -8.24 -28.38 3.11
C LYS A 252 -8.62 -29.82 3.41
N GLU A 253 -7.91 -30.74 2.78
CA GLU A 253 -8.01 -32.18 2.97
C GLU A 253 -6.62 -32.69 3.33
N LYS A 254 -6.50 -33.49 4.40
CA LYS A 254 -5.23 -34.04 4.85
C LYS A 254 -5.41 -35.44 5.37
N SER A 255 -4.66 -36.37 4.80
CA SER A 255 -4.56 -37.77 5.21
C SER A 255 -3.15 -38.07 5.72
N LYS A 256 -2.78 -39.35 5.84
CA LYS A 256 -1.43 -39.75 6.23
C LYS A 256 -0.38 -39.49 5.15
N SER A 257 -0.76 -39.65 3.88
CA SER A 257 0.15 -39.59 2.73
C SER A 257 -0.17 -38.45 1.76
N GLU A 258 -1.31 -37.78 1.93
CA GLU A 258 -1.79 -36.74 1.02
C GLU A 258 -2.22 -35.48 1.77
N GLU A 259 -1.79 -34.32 1.27
CA GLU A 259 -2.26 -33.02 1.71
C GLU A 259 -2.69 -32.19 0.51
N TYR A 260 -3.90 -31.63 0.60
CA TYR A 260 -4.48 -30.83 -0.46
C TYR A 260 -5.14 -29.58 0.10
N ILE A 261 -4.77 -28.42 -0.42
CA ILE A 261 -5.30 -27.12 -0.03
C ILE A 261 -5.77 -26.40 -1.28
N LYS A 262 -6.98 -25.83 -1.25
CA LYS A 262 -7.49 -24.93 -2.28
C LYS A 262 -8.01 -23.65 -1.66
N VAL A 263 -7.71 -22.51 -2.28
CA VAL A 263 -8.33 -21.22 -1.94
C VAL A 263 -8.96 -20.64 -3.20
N TYR A 264 -10.24 -20.33 -3.10
CA TYR A 264 -11.00 -19.64 -4.14
C TYR A 264 -11.19 -18.18 -3.76
N ALA A 265 -10.89 -17.28 -4.69
CA ALA A 265 -11.36 -15.90 -4.63
C ALA A 265 -12.78 -15.86 -5.19
N LEU A 266 -13.72 -15.36 -4.40
CA LEU A 266 -15.15 -15.26 -4.72
C LEU A 266 -15.49 -13.79 -4.93
N LEU A 267 -16.05 -13.46 -6.10
CA LEU A 267 -16.59 -12.13 -6.36
C LEU A 267 -18.01 -12.05 -5.80
N SER A 268 -18.24 -11.12 -4.89
CA SER A 268 -19.54 -10.88 -4.28
C SER A 268 -20.04 -9.48 -4.59
N VAL A 269 -21.32 -9.38 -4.95
CA VAL A 269 -22.05 -8.15 -5.22
C VAL A 269 -23.22 -8.05 -4.24
N ASN A 270 -23.27 -6.99 -3.45
CA ASN A 270 -24.29 -6.80 -2.41
C ASN A 270 -24.49 -8.08 -1.56
N ASP A 271 -23.38 -8.63 -1.06
CA ASP A 271 -23.31 -9.86 -0.24
C ASP A 271 -23.71 -11.17 -0.91
N LYS A 272 -24.03 -11.16 -2.21
CA LYS A 272 -24.29 -12.38 -2.99
C LYS A 272 -23.06 -12.75 -3.81
N VAL A 273 -22.59 -14.00 -3.71
CA VAL A 273 -21.51 -14.50 -4.57
C VAL A 273 -22.03 -14.64 -6.00
N THR A 274 -21.27 -14.10 -6.95
CA THR A 274 -21.59 -14.04 -8.38
C THR A 274 -20.68 -14.92 -9.21
N ASP A 275 -19.40 -15.01 -8.83
CA ASP A 275 -18.42 -15.84 -9.52
C ASP A 275 -17.26 -16.25 -8.60
N SER A 276 -16.43 -17.18 -9.05
CA SER A 276 -15.26 -17.65 -8.30
C SER A 276 -14.10 -18.06 -9.21
N VAL A 277 -12.87 -17.82 -8.76
CA VAL A 277 -11.65 -18.32 -9.40
C VAL A 277 -10.77 -19.03 -8.38
N LEU A 278 -10.16 -20.15 -8.78
CA LEU A 278 -9.15 -20.84 -7.97
C LEU A 278 -7.85 -20.03 -8.05
N CYS A 279 -7.48 -19.35 -6.97
CA CYS A 279 -6.25 -18.56 -6.92
C CYS A 279 -5.08 -19.40 -6.39
N TYR A 280 -5.30 -20.16 -5.31
CA TYR A 280 -4.27 -21.00 -4.71
C TYR A 280 -4.65 -22.47 -4.71
N GLU A 281 -3.68 -23.30 -5.01
CA GLU A 281 -3.77 -24.75 -4.88
C GLU A 281 -2.44 -25.29 -4.39
N TYR A 282 -2.45 -26.20 -3.44
CA TYR A 282 -1.25 -26.94 -3.02
C TYR A 282 -1.61 -28.39 -2.88
N TYR A 283 -0.83 -29.25 -3.52
CA TYR A 283 -0.96 -30.69 -3.47
C TYR A 283 0.38 -31.31 -3.16
N ASN A 284 0.38 -32.27 -2.25
CA ASN A 284 1.52 -33.12 -1.99
C ASN A 284 1.06 -34.54 -1.65
N ASN A 285 1.64 -35.51 -2.35
CA ASN A 285 1.44 -36.93 -2.09
C ASN A 285 2.79 -37.64 -1.94
N SER A 286 3.07 -38.12 -0.74
CA SER A 286 4.33 -38.77 -0.41
C SER A 286 4.46 -40.18 -1.01
N GLU A 287 3.35 -40.85 -1.34
CA GLU A 287 3.37 -42.19 -1.94
C GLU A 287 3.69 -42.13 -3.44
N THR A 288 3.16 -41.12 -4.14
CA THR A 288 3.41 -40.93 -5.59
C THR A 288 4.55 -39.96 -5.88
N LEU A 289 5.18 -39.41 -4.84
CA LEU A 289 6.23 -38.38 -4.92
C LEU A 289 5.80 -37.20 -5.82
N SER A 290 4.53 -36.83 -5.74
CA SER A 290 3.94 -35.79 -6.58
C SER A 290 3.64 -34.55 -5.75
N ALA A 291 4.21 -33.42 -6.13
CA ALA A 291 3.94 -32.14 -5.48
C ALA A 291 3.79 -31.02 -6.52
N TYR A 292 2.74 -30.21 -6.35
CA TYR A 292 2.52 -29.03 -7.16
C TYR A 292 1.83 -27.93 -6.34
N GLU A 293 2.05 -26.69 -6.76
CA GLU A 293 1.48 -25.52 -6.10
C GLU A 293 1.13 -24.44 -7.13
N GLN A 294 -0.13 -24.02 -7.15
CA GLN A 294 -0.54 -22.82 -7.86
C GLN A 294 -0.42 -21.61 -6.93
N ILE A 295 0.47 -20.69 -7.25
CA ILE A 295 0.62 -19.40 -6.56
C ILE A 295 -0.05 -18.28 -7.36
N TYR A 296 -0.28 -17.12 -6.72
CA TYR A 296 -1.08 -16.06 -7.33
C TYR A 296 -0.67 -14.65 -6.93
N TYR A 297 -1.09 -13.68 -7.73
CA TYR A 297 -1.10 -12.27 -7.37
C TYR A 297 -2.43 -11.63 -7.78
N ILE A 298 -2.98 -10.75 -6.94
CA ILE A 298 -4.21 -10.00 -7.18
C ILE A 298 -3.90 -8.50 -7.11
N ASP A 299 -4.00 -7.82 -8.24
CA ASP A 299 -3.98 -6.36 -8.31
C ASP A 299 -5.42 -5.84 -8.34
N THR A 300 -5.90 -5.32 -7.21
CA THR A 300 -7.25 -4.76 -7.10
C THR A 300 -7.42 -3.41 -7.80
N VAL A 301 -6.32 -2.67 -8.04
CA VAL A 301 -6.33 -1.39 -8.75
C VAL A 301 -6.49 -1.63 -10.25
N GLN A 302 -5.71 -2.55 -10.80
CA GLN A 302 -5.82 -2.97 -12.20
C GLN A 302 -6.95 -3.96 -12.44
N ARG A 303 -7.56 -4.49 -11.37
CA ARG A 303 -8.60 -5.51 -11.40
C ARG A 303 -8.14 -6.75 -12.17
N ARG A 304 -6.97 -7.25 -11.80
CA ARG A 304 -6.32 -8.39 -12.45
C ARG A 304 -5.84 -9.43 -11.45
N ILE A 305 -5.87 -10.68 -11.88
CA ILE A 305 -5.36 -11.83 -11.13
C ILE A 305 -4.41 -12.60 -12.03
N TRP A 306 -3.24 -12.93 -11.50
CA TRP A 306 -2.27 -13.83 -12.13
C TRP A 306 -2.19 -15.09 -11.30
N THR A 307 -2.16 -16.25 -11.95
CA THR A 307 -1.91 -17.53 -11.29
C THR A 307 -0.87 -18.31 -12.08
N VAL A 308 0.10 -18.90 -11.39
CA VAL A 308 1.16 -19.71 -12.00
C VAL A 308 1.18 -21.06 -11.29
N MET A 309 1.11 -22.14 -12.06
CA MET A 309 1.28 -23.50 -11.54
C MET A 309 2.76 -23.82 -11.48
N LEU A 310 3.21 -24.30 -10.32
CA LEU A 310 4.54 -24.80 -10.05
C LEU A 310 4.47 -26.30 -9.86
N THR A 311 5.34 -27.05 -10.54
CA THR A 311 5.51 -28.49 -10.33
C THR A 311 6.87 -28.72 -9.70
N TYR A 312 6.89 -29.45 -8.59
CA TYR A 312 8.12 -29.76 -7.87
C TYR A 312 8.59 -31.17 -8.24
N ASP A 313 9.82 -31.26 -8.74
CA ASP A 313 10.55 -32.51 -8.94
C ASP A 313 11.72 -32.57 -7.94
N GLU A 314 12.32 -33.75 -7.74
CA GLU A 314 13.44 -33.97 -6.80
C GLU A 314 14.61 -33.00 -7.02
N LYS A 315 14.77 -32.47 -8.23
CA LYS A 315 15.94 -31.68 -8.64
C LYS A 315 15.60 -30.32 -9.21
N SER A 316 14.34 -29.94 -9.33
CA SER A 316 13.96 -28.68 -9.96
C SER A 316 12.52 -28.29 -9.68
N VAL A 317 12.22 -27.01 -9.91
CA VAL A 317 10.84 -26.50 -10.00
C VAL A 317 10.58 -26.04 -11.42
N GLU A 318 9.47 -26.49 -11.99
CA GLU A 318 8.97 -26.04 -13.28
C GLU A 318 7.74 -25.17 -13.09
N ALA A 319 7.61 -24.13 -13.91
CA ALA A 319 6.48 -23.21 -13.91
C ALA A 319 5.77 -23.19 -15.27
N ASP A 320 4.46 -23.34 -15.22
CA ASP A 320 3.58 -23.15 -16.38
C ASP A 320 3.47 -21.67 -16.75
N ALA A 321 2.97 -21.41 -17.96
CA ALA A 321 2.58 -20.06 -18.37
C ALA A 321 1.53 -19.48 -17.40
N ALA A 322 1.75 -18.22 -17.00
CA ALA A 322 0.83 -17.53 -16.11
C ALA A 322 -0.56 -17.38 -16.75
N LYS A 323 -1.59 -17.87 -16.06
CA LYS A 323 -2.98 -17.55 -16.40
C LYS A 323 -3.33 -16.17 -15.85
N LYS A 324 -4.02 -15.37 -16.65
CA LYS A 324 -4.42 -14.01 -16.30
C LYS A 324 -5.93 -13.91 -16.32
N TYR A 325 -6.50 -13.25 -15.33
CA TYR A 325 -7.92 -12.99 -15.24
C TYR A 325 -8.18 -11.52 -15.00
N THR A 326 -9.19 -10.97 -15.66
CA THR A 326 -9.74 -9.64 -15.36
C THR A 326 -10.94 -9.80 -14.41
N ILE A 327 -11.02 -8.94 -13.40
CA ILE A 327 -12.19 -8.82 -12.52
C ILE A 327 -13.16 -7.82 -13.17
N ASP A 328 -14.13 -8.34 -13.92
CA ASP A 328 -15.11 -7.53 -14.64
C ASP A 328 -16.30 -7.20 -13.71
N LEU A 329 -16.25 -6.02 -13.11
CA LEU A 329 -17.33 -5.52 -12.24
C LEU A 329 -18.61 -5.14 -13.01
N GLY A 330 -18.53 -4.91 -14.33
CA GLY A 330 -19.71 -4.64 -15.14
C GLY A 330 -20.53 -5.91 -15.40
N ARG A 331 -19.82 -7.05 -15.52
CA ARG A 331 -20.43 -8.37 -15.73
C ARG A 331 -20.52 -9.22 -14.46
N ASN A 332 -19.97 -8.74 -13.35
CA ASN A 332 -19.89 -9.45 -12.08
C ASN A 332 -19.23 -10.83 -12.20
N CYS A 333 -18.14 -10.92 -12.97
CA CYS A 333 -17.44 -12.19 -13.18
C CYS A 333 -15.92 -12.01 -13.34
N PHE A 334 -15.20 -13.13 -13.27
CA PHE A 334 -13.81 -13.25 -13.67
C PHE A 334 -13.74 -13.68 -15.13
N VAL A 335 -12.96 -12.95 -15.94
CA VAL A 335 -12.75 -13.28 -17.35
C VAL A 335 -11.30 -13.68 -17.54
N GLN A 336 -11.06 -14.93 -17.91
CA GLN A 336 -9.72 -15.38 -18.27
C GLN A 336 -9.28 -14.73 -19.58
N GLU A 337 -8.09 -14.13 -19.59
CA GLU A 337 -7.45 -13.66 -20.81
C GLU A 337 -6.94 -14.88 -21.59
N VAL A 338 -7.46 -15.07 -22.80
CA VAL A 338 -6.97 -16.11 -23.72
C VAL A 338 -5.90 -15.46 -24.60
N ASP A 339 -4.65 -15.87 -24.46
CA ASP A 339 -3.58 -15.46 -25.36
C ASP A 339 -3.81 -16.13 -26.73
N THR A 340 -4.47 -15.42 -27.65
CA THR A 340 -4.75 -15.89 -29.02
C THR A 340 -3.49 -15.99 -29.90
N LYS A 341 -2.29 -15.90 -29.32
CA LYS A 341 -1.02 -15.98 -30.06
C LYS A 341 -0.48 -17.40 -30.24
N ASN A 342 -1.03 -18.40 -29.54
CA ASN A 342 -0.56 -19.79 -29.62
C ASN A 342 -1.70 -20.80 -29.79
N THR A 343 -2.73 -20.48 -30.59
CA THR A 343 -3.64 -21.52 -31.11
C THR A 343 -3.14 -21.91 -32.50
N PRO A 344 -2.62 -23.14 -32.71
CA PRO A 344 -2.43 -23.64 -34.07
C PRO A 344 -3.77 -23.55 -34.79
N ALA A 345 -3.80 -22.84 -35.91
CA ALA A 345 -4.95 -22.78 -36.80
C ALA A 345 -5.10 -24.13 -37.52
N ASP A 346 -5.45 -25.19 -36.78
CA ASP A 346 -5.82 -26.50 -37.33
C ASP A 346 -6.48 -27.36 -36.23
N THR A 347 -7.70 -27.02 -35.86
CA THR A 347 -8.70 -27.96 -35.29
C THR A 347 -10.07 -27.28 -35.23
N LEU A 348 -10.51 -26.76 -36.37
CA LEU A 348 -11.91 -26.46 -36.64
C LEU A 348 -12.22 -27.04 -38.01
N ASN A 349 -12.42 -28.35 -38.04
CA ASN A 349 -13.24 -29.09 -39.00
C ASN A 349 -13.25 -30.56 -38.56
N ASN A 350 -14.32 -30.95 -37.88
CA ASN A 350 -15.08 -32.18 -38.08
C ASN A 350 -16.11 -32.28 -36.95
N GLU A 351 -17.27 -31.66 -37.18
CA GLU A 351 -18.55 -32.19 -36.66
C GLU A 351 -18.88 -33.51 -37.36
#